data_AF-A0A920SD12-F1
#
_entry.id   AF-A0A920SD12-F1
#
_cell.length_a   1.000
_cell.length_b   1.000
_cell.length_c   1.000
_cell.angle_alpha   90.00
_cell.angle_beta   90.00
_cell.angle_gamma   90.00
#
_symmetry.space_group_name_H-M   'P 1'
#
loop_
_entity.id
_entity.type
_entity.pdbx_description
1 polymer ?
#
loop_
_entity_poly.entity_id
_entity_poly.type
_entity_poly.pdbx_seq_one_letter_code
_entity_poly.pdbx_strand_id
1 'polypeptide(L)' 'MSLGKLLNFDYAGTQACKSLREEGVQTVLVNPNPATIMTDQDIADRVYIEPLTVEVLERIIERDGLMVFFLLSEVKPA' A
#
# COMPACT_ATOMS: atom_id res chain seq x y z
N MET A 1 15.71 -1.93 9.06
CA MET A 1 15.66 -1.92 7.58
C MET A 1 16.63 -0.87 7.07
N SER A 2 17.37 -1.09 5.97
CA SER A 2 18.28 -0.08 5.42
C SER A 2 17.52 0.94 4.57
N LEU A 3 18.04 2.18 4.48
CA LEU A 3 17.42 3.27 3.71
C LEU A 3 17.21 2.90 2.22
N GLY A 4 18.19 2.25 1.59
CA GLY A 4 18.07 1.79 0.21
C GLY A 4 16.93 0.78 0.00
N LYS A 5 16.63 -0.05 1.01
CA LYS A 5 15.51 -1.00 0.93
C LYS A 5 14.16 -0.26 1.00
N LEU A 6 14.04 0.80 1.80
CA LEU A 6 12.83 1.64 1.87
C LEU A 6 12.55 2.32 0.53
N LEU A 7 13.57 2.95 -0.07
CA LEU A 7 13.44 3.64 -1.37
C LEU A 7 13.01 2.68 -2.49
N ASN A 8 13.58 1.48 -2.53
CA ASN A 8 13.22 0.49 -3.55
C ASN A 8 11.76 0.06 -3.46
N PHE A 9 11.21 -0.07 -2.24
CA PHE A 9 9.80 -0.42 -2.05
C PHE A 9 8.86 0.72 -2.38
N ASP A 10 9.22 1.96 -2.02
CA ASP A 10 8.43 3.14 -2.38
C ASP A 10 8.31 3.27 -3.90
N TYR A 11 9.44 3.11 -4.60
CA TYR A 11 9.46 3.10 -6.06
C TYR A 11 8.65 1.93 -6.64
N ALA A 12 8.90 0.69 -6.19
CA ALA A 12 8.20 -0.49 -6.69
C ALA A 12 6.68 -0.43 -6.46
N GLY A 13 6.24 0.03 -5.28
CA GLY A 13 4.83 0.21 -4.94
C GLY A 13 4.16 1.25 -5.82
N THR A 14 4.84 2.39 -6.04
CA THR A 14 4.39 3.44 -6.97
C THR A 14 4.23 2.90 -8.39
N GLN A 15 5.21 2.13 -8.89
CA GLN A 15 5.13 1.55 -10.24
C GLN A 15 4.00 0.50 -10.35
N ALA A 16 3.83 -0.35 -9.34
CA ALA A 16 2.76 -1.34 -9.32
C ALA A 16 1.38 -0.69 -9.43
N CYS A 17 1.12 0.37 -8.65
CA CYS A 17 -0.17 1.06 -8.70
C CYS A 17 -0.42 1.71 -10.07
N LYS A 18 0.63 2.32 -10.68
CA LYS A 18 0.54 2.90 -12.03
C LYS A 18 0.23 1.86 -13.10
N SER A 19 0.97 0.75 -13.13
CA SER A 19 0.75 -0.32 -14.10
C SER A 19 -0.65 -0.94 -13.96
N LEU A 20 -1.15 -1.12 -12.73
CA LEU A 20 -2.49 -1.67 -12.53
C LEU A 20 -3.60 -0.70 -12.94
N ARG A 21 -3.39 0.59 -12.72
CA ARG A 21 -4.30 1.63 -13.23
C ARG A 21 -4.36 1.63 -14.76
N GLU A 22 -3.24 1.44 -15.44
CA GLU A 22 -3.17 1.32 -16.91
C GLU A 22 -3.98 0.11 -17.43
N GLU A 23 -4.04 -0.97 -16.65
CA GLU A 23 -4.85 -2.16 -16.92
C GLU A 23 -6.32 -2.03 -16.43
N GLY A 24 -6.72 -0.87 -15.91
CA GLY A 24 -8.07 -0.62 -15.41
C GLY A 24 -8.42 -1.32 -14.09
N VAL A 25 -7.41 -1.73 -13.31
CA VAL A 25 -7.61 -2.43 -12.04
C VAL A 25 -7.59 -1.43 -10.87
N GLN A 26 -8.60 -1.51 -10.00
CA GLN A 26 -8.74 -0.63 -8.83
C GLN A 26 -7.80 -1.01 -7.68
N THR A 27 -6.98 -0.07 -7.25
CA THR A 27 -5.90 -0.24 -6.27
C THR A 27 -6.27 0.32 -4.91
N VAL A 28 -6.13 -0.50 -3.86
CA VAL A 28 -6.12 -0.05 -2.47
C VAL A 28 -4.69 -0.18 -1.95
N LEU A 29 -4.14 0.89 -1.39
CA LEU A 29 -2.82 0.88 -0.79
C LEU A 29 -2.92 1.03 0.72
N VAL A 30 -2.21 0.19 1.48
CA VAL A 30 -2.04 0.36 2.92
C VAL A 30 -0.55 0.49 3.23
N ASN A 31 -0.17 1.65 3.75
CA ASN A 31 1.21 1.93 4.13
C ASN A 31 1.24 2.90 5.33
N PRO A 32 1.75 2.47 6.51
CA PRO A 32 1.76 3.28 7.72
C PRO A 32 2.75 4.45 7.67
N ASN A 33 3.64 4.50 6.67
CA ASN A 33 4.62 5.57 6.54
C ASN A 33 4.08 6.69 5.63
N PRO A 34 3.66 7.85 6.17
CA PRO A 34 3.16 8.96 5.36
C PRO A 34 4.26 9.67 4.56
N ALA A 35 5.55 9.40 4.85
CA ALA A 35 6.69 10.06 4.21
C ALA A 35 7.19 9.29 2.98
N THR A 36 6.27 8.76 2.16
CA THR A 36 6.60 7.98 0.95
C THR A 36 5.81 8.49 -0.24
N ILE A 37 6.37 8.40 -1.44
CA ILE A 37 5.70 8.82 -2.67
C ILE A 37 4.46 7.96 -2.91
N MET A 38 4.52 6.66 -2.63
CA MET A 38 3.41 5.75 -2.87
C MET A 38 2.14 6.10 -2.07
N THR A 39 2.27 6.83 -0.95
CA THR A 39 1.12 7.29 -0.14
C THR A 39 0.46 8.58 -0.64
N ASP A 40 0.95 9.18 -1.73
CA ASP A 40 0.27 10.32 -2.34
C ASP A 40 -1.10 9.90 -2.91
N GLN A 41 -2.09 10.80 -2.80
CA GLN A 41 -3.50 10.51 -3.10
C GLN A 41 -3.75 10.12 -4.57
N ASP A 42 -2.84 10.46 -5.47
CA ASP A 42 -2.95 10.17 -6.89
C ASP A 42 -2.30 8.84 -7.27
N ILE A 43 -1.63 8.12 -6.36
CA ILE A 43 -0.94 6.86 -6.69
C ILE A 43 -1.89 5.67 -6.76
N ALA A 44 -2.82 5.55 -5.82
CA ALA A 44 -3.81 4.48 -5.75
C ALA A 44 -5.24 5.06 -5.70
N ASP A 45 -6.25 4.25 -5.99
CA ASP A 45 -7.65 4.68 -5.89
C ASP A 45 -8.06 4.96 -4.44
N ARG A 46 -7.45 4.23 -3.50
CA ARG A 46 -7.57 4.48 -2.06
C ARG A 46 -6.23 4.30 -1.37
N VAL A 47 -5.89 5.20 -0.47
CA VAL A 47 -4.68 5.14 0.36
C VAL A 47 -5.07 5.14 1.83
N TYR A 48 -4.59 4.14 2.57
CA TYR A 48 -4.73 4.01 4.00
C TYR A 48 -3.36 4.15 4.67
N ILE A 49 -3.23 5.17 5.51
CA ILE A 49 -2.07 5.37 6.37
C ILE A 49 -2.41 4.80 7.74
N GLU A 50 -2.42 3.48 7.82
CA GLU A 50 -2.86 2.70 8.98
C GLU A 50 -1.80 1.63 9.33
N PRO A 51 -1.75 1.15 10.58
CA PRO A 51 -0.86 0.05 10.97
C PRO A 51 -1.08 -1.21 10.12
N LEU A 52 0.00 -1.90 9.75
CA LEU A 52 -0.06 -3.19 9.07
C LEU A 52 -0.31 -4.33 10.06
N THR A 53 -1.51 -4.37 10.66
CA THR A 53 -1.98 -5.50 11.47
C THR A 53 -3.08 -6.27 10.75
N VAL A 54 -3.19 -7.56 11.03
CA VAL A 54 -4.20 -8.44 10.40
C VAL A 54 -5.60 -7.84 10.50
N GLU A 55 -5.99 -7.30 11.66
CA GLU A 55 -7.32 -6.75 11.93
C GLU A 55 -7.62 -5.52 11.07
N VAL A 56 -6.62 -4.65 10.89
CA VAL A 56 -6.74 -3.48 10.01
C VAL A 56 -6.91 -3.94 8.57
N LEU A 57 -6.16 -4.94 8.15
CA LEU A 57 -6.21 -5.46 6.77
C LEU A 57 -7.53 -6.16 6.49
N GLU A 58 -8.02 -7.00 7.40
CA GLU A 58 -9.32 -7.66 7.31
C GLU A 58 -10.45 -6.63 7.14
N ARG A 59 -10.45 -5.58 7.98
CA ARG A 59 -11.43 -4.49 7.91
C ARG A 59 -11.39 -3.75 6.57
N ILE A 60 -10.21 -3.52 6.01
CA ILE A 60 -10.04 -2.82 4.73
C ILE A 60 -10.50 -3.71 3.58
N ILE A 61 -10.11 -4.99 3.58
CA ILE A 61 -10.51 -5.98 2.56
C ILE A 61 -12.03 -6.17 2.57
N GLU A 62 -12.65 -6.26 3.76
CA GLU A 62 -14.11 -6.39 3.89
C GLU A 62 -14.84 -5.16 3.31
N ARG A 63 -14.27 -3.96 3.50
CA ARG A 63 -14.89 -2.70 3.05
C ARG A 63 -14.72 -2.47 1.54
N ASP A 64 -13.54 -2.72 1.01
CA ASP A 64 -13.11 -2.24 -0.32
C ASP A 64 -12.83 -3.35 -1.33
N GLY A 65 -12.91 -4.61 -0.91
CA GLY A 65 -12.68 -5.77 -1.76
C GLY A 65 -11.20 -6.09 -1.97
N LEU A 66 -10.94 -6.97 -2.95
CA LEU A 66 -9.62 -7.56 -3.20
C LEU A 66 -8.84 -6.78 -4.26
N MET A 67 -8.01 -5.84 -3.80
CA MET A 67 -6.65 -5.60 -4.30
C MET A 67 -5.93 -4.63 -3.34
N VAL A 68 -5.14 -5.18 -2.43
CA VAL A 68 -4.44 -4.39 -1.40
C VAL A 68 -2.92 -4.55 -1.53
N PHE A 69 -2.19 -3.45 -1.67
CA PHE A 69 -0.72 -3.44 -1.69
C PHE A 69 -0.15 -3.17 -0.29
N PHE A 70 0.78 -4.03 0.13
CA PHE A 70 1.52 -3.89 1.39
C PHE A 70 3.01 -3.81 1.08
N LEU A 71 3.62 -2.66 1.34
CA LEU A 71 5.06 -2.53 1.25
C LEU A 71 5.54 -1.73 2.46
N LEU A 72 6.74 -2.11 2.94
CA LEU A 72 7.58 -1.47 3.98
C LEU A 72 7.67 -2.18 5.34
N SER A 73 6.85 -3.18 5.66
CA SER A 73 7.09 -4.01 6.84
C SER A 73 6.35 -5.35 6.80
N GLU A 74 6.78 -6.29 7.65
CA GLU A 74 6.01 -7.50 7.95
C GLU A 74 4.63 -7.13 8.49
N VAL A 75 3.59 -7.82 8.01
CA VAL A 75 2.27 -7.76 8.63
C VAL A 75 2.41 -8.34 10.03
N LYS A 76 2.01 -7.55 11.02
CA LYS A 76 2.07 -7.97 12.42
C LYS A 76 0.78 -8.70 12.78
N PRO A 77 0.84 -9.75 13.61
CA PRO A 77 -0.34 -10.18 14.35
C PRO A 77 -0.82 -9.04 15.26
N ALA A 78 -2.10 -9.08 15.66
CA ALA A 78 -2.62 -8.26 16.77
C ALA A 78 -1.73 -8.31 18.01
#